data_AF-A0A212AYC2-F1
#
_entry.id   AF-A0A212AYC2-F1
#
_cell.length_a   1.000
_cell.length_b   1.000
_cell.length_c   1.000
_cell.angle_alpha   90.00
_cell.angle_beta   90.00
_cell.angle_gamma   90.00
#
_symmetry.space_group_name_H-M   'P 1'
#
loop_
_entity.id
_entity.type
_entity.pdbx_description
1 polymer ?
#
loop_
_entity_poly.entity_id
_entity_poly.type
_entity_poly.pdbx_seq_one_letter_code
_entity_poly.pdbx_strand_id
1 'polypeptide(L)'
;MTGAELAAIRRGTGLSQGALAQRVGIGRHAVSYWECKAKVDRRAWAVRRMAEVLTLPDEPRVGAGLDDWRARMEAQDRAREAAFMAQVVAWQARDAQRREAQRAKLQVRCNAKTRKGTSCRCKSEPGKKRCKFHGGMSTGARTPEGLERIREAQRRRWAQWRAEACRDGVNKS
;
A
#
# COMPACT_ATOMS: atom_id res chain seq x y z
N MET A 1 -27.00 -37.71 -5.10
CA MET A 1 -27.86 -38.87 -4.85
C MET A 1 -27.26 -40.13 -5.47
N THR A 2 -27.61 -41.29 -4.93
CA THR A 2 -27.20 -42.62 -5.43
C THR A 2 -28.26 -43.18 -6.40
N GLY A 3 -27.90 -44.22 -7.16
CA GLY A 3 -28.84 -44.91 -8.04
C GLY A 3 -29.95 -45.63 -7.27
N ALA A 4 -29.64 -46.15 -6.07
CA ALA A 4 -30.62 -46.76 -5.19
C ALA A 4 -31.68 -45.74 -4.71
N GLU A 5 -31.26 -44.51 -4.40
CA GLU A 5 -32.16 -43.40 -4.08
C GLU A 5 -33.04 -43.03 -5.28
N LEU A 6 -32.48 -42.98 -6.49
CA LEU A 6 -33.25 -42.74 -7.72
C LEU A 6 -34.32 -43.82 -7.94
N ALA A 7 -33.96 -45.08 -7.72
CA ALA A 7 -34.88 -46.21 -7.83
C ALA A 7 -35.99 -46.16 -6.77
N ALA A 8 -35.66 -45.73 -5.55
CA ALA A 8 -36.63 -45.53 -4.49
C ALA A 8 -37.63 -44.42 -4.84
N ILE A 9 -37.15 -43.29 -5.36
CA ILE A 9 -38.01 -42.18 -5.81
C ILE A 9 -38.96 -42.64 -6.93
N ARG A 10 -38.45 -43.36 -7.94
CA ARG A 10 -39.30 -43.91 -9.00
C ARG A 10 -40.35 -44.88 -8.44
N ARG A 11 -39.96 -45.79 -7.54
CA ARG A 11 -40.93 -46.72 -6.94
C ARG A 11 -41.97 -45.99 -6.10
N GLY A 12 -41.60 -44.91 -5.43
CA GLY A 12 -42.52 -44.05 -4.66
C GLY A 12 -43.60 -43.39 -5.53
N THR A 13 -43.35 -43.18 -6.83
CA THR A 13 -44.36 -42.68 -7.78
C THR A 13 -45.18 -43.80 -8.44
N GLY A 14 -44.94 -45.07 -8.08
CA GLY A 14 -45.64 -46.24 -8.64
C GLY A 14 -45.23 -46.61 -10.06
N LEU A 15 -44.22 -45.96 -10.64
CA LEU A 15 -43.80 -46.23 -12.02
C LEU A 15 -42.83 -47.40 -12.10
N SER A 16 -43.03 -48.31 -13.05
CA SER A 16 -42.00 -49.29 -13.43
C SER A 16 -40.86 -48.62 -14.22
N GLN A 17 -39.70 -49.29 -14.33
CA GLN A 17 -38.59 -48.77 -15.14
C GLN A 17 -39.02 -48.53 -16.60
N GLY A 18 -39.83 -49.43 -17.16
CA GLY A 18 -40.34 -49.32 -18.53
C GLY A 18 -41.36 -48.19 -18.67
N ALA A 19 -42.28 -48.06 -17.72
CA ALA A 19 -43.30 -47.00 -17.73
C ALA A 19 -42.68 -45.60 -17.63
N LEU A 20 -41.68 -45.43 -16.74
CA LEU A 20 -40.92 -44.18 -16.67
C LEU A 20 -40.21 -43.91 -17.99
N ALA A 21 -39.50 -44.91 -18.52
CA ALA A 21 -38.72 -44.78 -19.74
C ALA A 21 -39.59 -44.36 -20.94
N GLN A 22 -40.76 -44.98 -21.09
CA GLN A 22 -41.73 -44.64 -22.14
C GLN A 22 -42.29 -43.22 -21.96
N ARG A 23 -42.59 -42.82 -20.72
CA ARG A 23 -43.17 -41.50 -20.40
C ARG A 23 -42.22 -40.34 -20.68
N VAL A 24 -40.91 -40.54 -20.52
CA VAL A 24 -39.89 -39.50 -20.74
C VAL A 24 -39.08 -39.68 -22.03
N GLY A 25 -39.46 -40.66 -22.87
CA GLY A 25 -38.86 -40.91 -24.17
C GLY A 25 -37.40 -41.39 -24.12
N ILE A 26 -37.06 -42.25 -23.16
CA ILE A 26 -35.72 -42.86 -23.03
C ILE A 26 -35.81 -44.39 -23.06
N GLY A 27 -34.66 -45.07 -23.23
CA GLY A 27 -34.62 -46.53 -23.15
C GLY A 27 -34.74 -47.05 -21.72
N ARG A 28 -35.49 -48.15 -21.50
CA ARG A 28 -35.61 -48.85 -20.20
C ARG A 28 -34.24 -49.19 -19.59
N HIS A 29 -33.27 -49.59 -20.42
CA HIS A 29 -31.91 -49.88 -19.97
C HIS A 29 -31.16 -48.65 -19.47
N ALA A 30 -31.48 -47.44 -19.95
CA ALA A 30 -30.92 -46.21 -19.40
C ALA A 30 -31.39 -45.99 -17.96
N VAL A 31 -32.68 -46.22 -17.66
CA VAL A 31 -33.22 -46.16 -16.29
C VAL A 31 -32.50 -47.16 -15.40
N SER A 32 -32.41 -48.43 -15.82
CA SER A 32 -31.72 -49.47 -15.06
C SER A 32 -30.25 -49.14 -14.83
N TYR A 33 -29.55 -48.63 -15.85
CA TYR A 33 -28.15 -48.25 -15.77
C TYR A 33 -27.92 -47.20 -14.69
N TRP A 34 -28.73 -46.13 -14.66
CA TRP A 34 -28.60 -45.05 -13.69
C TRP A 34 -29.02 -45.48 -12.28
N GLU A 35 -30.02 -46.37 -12.14
CA GLU A 35 -30.42 -46.94 -10.85
C GLU A 35 -29.35 -47.83 -10.20
N CYS A 36 -28.45 -48.42 -11.00
CA CYS A 36 -27.35 -49.25 -10.50
C CYS A 36 -26.07 -48.45 -10.17
N LYS A 37 -26.01 -47.13 -10.45
CA LYS A 37 -24.80 -46.35 -10.19
C LYS A 37 -24.65 -45.97 -8.72
N ALA A 38 -23.43 -46.08 -8.21
CA ALA A 38 -23.08 -45.59 -6.87
C ALA A 38 -23.34 -44.07 -6.72
N LYS A 39 -23.09 -43.30 -7.78
CA LYS A 39 -23.39 -41.86 -7.85
C LYS A 39 -24.07 -41.55 -9.18
N VAL A 40 -25.23 -40.92 -9.13
CA VAL A 40 -25.98 -40.48 -10.32
C VAL A 40 -25.52 -39.08 -10.69
N ASP A 41 -25.12 -38.88 -11.95
CA ASP A 41 -24.87 -37.54 -12.49
C ASP A 41 -26.20 -36.91 -12.95
N ARG A 42 -26.67 -35.90 -12.22
CA ARG A 42 -27.93 -35.20 -12.56
C ARG A 42 -27.85 -34.35 -13.81
N ARG A 43 -26.65 -34.04 -14.32
CA ARG A 43 -26.48 -33.33 -15.60
C ARG A 43 -26.60 -34.26 -16.80
N ALA A 44 -26.49 -35.57 -16.60
CA ALA A 44 -26.63 -36.55 -17.65
C ALA A 44 -28.02 -36.45 -18.30
N TRP A 45 -28.04 -36.49 -19.64
CA TRP A 45 -29.26 -36.30 -20.43
C TRP A 45 -30.44 -37.20 -19.98
N ALA A 46 -30.18 -38.49 -19.76
CA ALA A 46 -31.25 -39.42 -19.35
C ALA A 46 -31.79 -39.12 -17.95
N VAL A 47 -30.93 -38.67 -17.02
CA VAL A 47 -31.34 -38.31 -15.65
C VAL A 47 -32.16 -37.02 -15.66
N ARG A 48 -31.79 -36.05 -16.51
CA ARG A 48 -32.59 -34.83 -16.73
C ARG A 48 -33.99 -35.16 -17.26
N ARG A 49 -34.10 -36.12 -18.19
CA ARG A 49 -35.40 -36.61 -18.69
C ARG A 49 -36.21 -37.27 -17.58
N MET A 50 -35.60 -38.13 -16.77
CA MET A 50 -36.29 -38.75 -15.61
C MET A 50 -36.78 -37.70 -14.61
N ALA A 51 -36.04 -36.60 -14.42
CA ALA A 51 -36.40 -35.51 -13.53
C ALA A 51 -37.62 -34.68 -13.98
N GLU A 52 -38.09 -34.84 -15.23
CA GLU A 52 -39.36 -34.23 -15.69
C GLU A 52 -40.58 -34.90 -15.02
N VAL A 53 -40.44 -36.15 -14.59
CA VAL A 53 -41.52 -36.94 -13.98
C VAL A 53 -41.24 -37.25 -12.51
N LEU A 54 -39.96 -37.40 -12.14
CA LEU A 54 -39.53 -37.68 -10.77
C LEU A 54 -39.09 -36.39 -10.09
N THR A 55 -39.68 -36.08 -8.93
CA THR A 55 -39.19 -34.98 -8.07
C THR A 55 -37.87 -35.39 -7.41
N LEU A 56 -36.76 -35.07 -8.06
CA LEU A 56 -35.43 -35.35 -7.53
C LEU A 56 -34.97 -34.20 -6.61
N PRO A 57 -34.34 -34.50 -5.45
CA PRO A 57 -33.86 -33.47 -4.52
C PRO A 57 -32.84 -32.54 -5.17
N ASP A 58 -32.84 -31.26 -4.79
CA ASP A 58 -31.91 -30.26 -5.33
C ASP A 58 -30.45 -30.61 -5.02
N GLU A 59 -29.56 -30.40 -5.99
CA GLU A 59 -28.12 -30.49 -5.77
C GLU A 59 -27.66 -29.13 -5.27
N PRO A 60 -26.76 -29.09 -4.27
CA PRO A 60 -26.17 -27.82 -3.87
C PRO A 60 -25.50 -27.18 -5.08
N ARG A 61 -25.93 -25.96 -5.42
CA ARG A 61 -25.32 -25.20 -6.52
C ARG A 61 -23.83 -25.03 -6.22
N VAL A 62 -23.00 -25.45 -7.17
CA VAL A 62 -21.53 -25.27 -7.14
C VAL A 62 -21.13 -23.78 -7.09
N GLY A 63 -22.07 -22.86 -7.31
CA GLY A 63 -21.84 -21.40 -7.30
C GLY A 63 -21.39 -20.82 -5.95
N ALA A 64 -21.76 -21.43 -4.83
CA ALA A 64 -21.35 -20.93 -3.51
C ALA A 64 -19.81 -20.91 -3.32
N GLY A 65 -19.07 -21.77 -4.03
CA GLY A 65 -17.61 -21.79 -4.00
C GLY A 65 -16.93 -20.79 -4.95
N LEU A 66 -17.62 -20.32 -6.00
CA LEU A 66 -17.06 -19.36 -6.97
C LEU A 66 -17.04 -17.93 -6.42
N ASP A 67 -18.07 -17.55 -5.67
CA ASP A 67 -18.11 -16.25 -4.98
C ASP A 67 -17.06 -16.19 -3.85
N ASP A 68 -16.87 -17.29 -3.10
CA ASP A 68 -15.79 -17.43 -2.10
C ASP A 68 -14.40 -17.36 -2.77
N TRP A 69 -14.21 -18.06 -3.89
CA TRP A 69 -12.96 -18.02 -4.65
C TRP A 69 -12.64 -16.61 -5.15
N ARG A 70 -13.63 -15.89 -5.70
CA ARG A 70 -13.45 -14.51 -6.18
C ARG A 70 -13.09 -13.56 -5.03
N ALA A 71 -13.81 -13.62 -3.92
CA ALA A 71 -13.52 -12.81 -2.74
C ALA A 71 -12.11 -13.07 -2.19
N ARG A 72 -11.66 -14.34 -2.20
CA ARG A 72 -10.31 -14.73 -1.79
C ARG A 72 -9.23 -14.20 -2.74
N MET A 73 -9.48 -14.17 -4.04
CA MET A 73 -8.56 -13.59 -5.03
C MET A 73 -8.45 -12.07 -4.85
N GLU A 74 -9.59 -11.37 -4.72
CA GLU A 74 -9.61 -9.93 -4.47
C GLU A 74 -8.91 -9.56 -3.15
N ALA A 75 -9.05 -10.38 -2.10
CA ALA A 75 -8.32 -10.19 -0.86
C ALA A 75 -6.80 -10.38 -1.04
N GLN A 76 -6.38 -11.37 -1.82
CA GLN A 76 -4.97 -11.58 -2.13
C GLN A 76 -4.38 -10.43 -2.96
N ASP A 77 -5.10 -9.93 -3.96
CA ASP A 77 -4.63 -8.84 -4.80
C ASP A 77 -4.51 -7.54 -3.97
N ARG A 78 -5.51 -7.22 -3.13
CA ARG A 78 -5.40 -6.11 -2.16
C ARG A 78 -4.21 -6.27 -1.22
N ALA A 79 -3.95 -7.49 -0.74
CA ALA A 79 -2.81 -7.74 0.15
C ALA A 79 -1.47 -7.56 -0.59
N ARG A 80 -1.37 -7.99 -1.85
CA ARG A 80 -0.18 -7.78 -2.70
C ARG A 80 0.07 -6.31 -2.99
N GLU A 81 -0.99 -5.57 -3.35
CA GLU A 81 -0.92 -4.12 -3.58
C GLU A 81 -0.49 -3.39 -2.30
N ALA A 82 -1.09 -3.72 -1.16
CA ALA A 82 -0.70 -3.14 0.12
C ALA A 82 0.77 -3.44 0.48
N ALA A 83 1.23 -4.67 0.24
CA ALA A 83 2.62 -5.06 0.47
C ALA A 83 3.59 -4.31 -0.46
N PHE A 84 3.23 -4.16 -1.74
CA PHE A 84 4.01 -3.38 -2.69
C PHE A 84 4.10 -1.91 -2.27
N MET A 85 2.97 -1.30 -1.89
CA MET A 85 2.95 0.08 -1.41
C MET A 85 3.76 0.27 -0.13
N ALA A 86 3.71 -0.68 0.81
CA ALA A 86 4.55 -0.67 2.00
C ALA A 86 6.04 -0.72 1.66
N GLN A 87 6.44 -1.54 0.68
CA GLN A 87 7.82 -1.58 0.18
C GLN A 87 8.26 -0.25 -0.43
N VAL A 88 7.40 0.39 -1.23
CA VAL A 88 7.66 1.70 -1.84
C VAL A 88 7.85 2.77 -0.75
N VAL A 89 6.95 2.84 0.23
CA VAL A 89 7.06 3.78 1.36
C VAL A 89 8.36 3.56 2.14
N ALA A 90 8.71 2.31 2.44
CA ALA A 90 9.97 1.99 3.12
C ALA A 90 11.21 2.35 2.29
N TRP A 91 11.14 2.22 0.96
CA TRP A 91 12.21 2.67 0.07
C TRP A 91 12.34 4.21 0.06
N GLN A 92 11.23 4.94 -0.06
CA GLN A 92 11.22 6.40 -0.03
C GLN A 92 11.78 6.94 1.29
N ALA A 93 11.42 6.33 2.43
CA ALA A 93 11.95 6.71 3.73
C ALA A 93 13.48 6.50 3.81
N ARG A 94 13.99 5.38 3.29
CA ARG A 94 15.44 5.10 3.23
C ARG A 94 16.17 6.08 2.30
N ASP A 95 15.57 6.45 1.17
CA ASP A 95 16.14 7.44 0.25
C ASP A 95 16.19 8.84 0.89
N ALA A 96 15.11 9.26 1.57
CA ALA A 96 15.06 10.52 2.30
C ALA A 96 16.16 10.59 3.37
N GLN A 97 16.32 9.53 4.17
CA GLN A 97 17.40 9.42 5.17
C GLN A 97 18.79 9.50 4.51
N ARG A 98 18.99 8.81 3.38
CA ARG A 98 20.26 8.85 2.64
C ARG A 98 20.58 10.27 2.14
N ARG A 99 19.59 10.95 1.56
CA ARG A 99 19.72 12.33 1.08
C ARG A 99 20.01 13.31 2.22
N GLU A 100 19.33 13.15 3.35
CA GLU A 100 19.59 13.97 4.54
C GLU A 100 21.01 13.73 5.09
N ALA A 101 21.43 12.47 5.21
CA ALA A 101 22.78 12.12 5.63
C ALA A 101 23.85 12.68 4.66
N GLN A 102 23.59 12.65 3.36
CA GLN A 102 24.48 13.24 2.36
C GLN A 102 24.51 14.78 2.49
N ARG A 103 23.37 15.42 2.71
CA ARG A 103 23.28 16.88 2.94
C ARG A 103 24.01 17.29 4.22
N ALA A 104 23.93 16.50 5.29
CA ALA A 104 24.64 16.74 6.54
C ALA A 104 26.17 16.64 6.38
N LYS A 105 26.64 15.83 5.43
CA LYS A 105 28.07 15.67 5.11
C LYS A 105 28.59 16.66 4.06
N LEU A 106 27.70 17.31 3.31
CA LEU A 106 28.09 18.21 2.23
C LEU A 106 28.88 19.41 2.77
N GLN A 107 30.02 19.69 2.15
CA GLN A 107 30.86 20.83 2.42
C GLN A 107 30.92 21.74 1.20
N VAL A 108 30.65 23.03 1.38
CA VAL A 108 30.68 24.06 0.35
C VAL A 108 31.87 24.99 0.55
N ARG A 109 32.22 25.80 -0.46
CA ARG A 109 33.25 26.84 -0.26
C ARG A 109 32.72 27.92 0.69
N CYS A 110 33.55 28.31 1.67
CA CYS A 110 33.14 29.25 2.72
C CYS A 110 32.80 30.65 2.18
N ASN A 111 33.57 31.16 1.22
CA ASN A 111 33.37 32.45 0.56
C ASN A 111 33.30 33.69 1.49
N ALA A 112 33.63 33.57 2.78
CA ALA A 112 33.70 34.69 3.70
C ALA A 112 34.84 35.66 3.30
N LYS A 113 34.65 36.97 3.50
CA LYS A 113 35.71 37.95 3.26
C LYS A 113 36.83 37.76 4.28
N THR A 114 38.04 37.49 3.78
CA THR A 114 39.23 37.33 4.62
C THR A 114 39.81 38.69 5.01
N ARG A 115 40.76 38.72 5.95
CA ARG A 115 41.46 39.96 6.34
C ARG A 115 42.19 40.64 5.19
N LYS A 116 42.60 39.87 4.15
CA LYS A 116 43.22 40.38 2.92
C LYS A 116 42.20 40.89 1.89
N GLY A 117 40.91 40.93 2.22
CA GLY A 117 39.84 41.39 1.34
C GLY A 117 39.32 40.37 0.33
N THR A 118 40.01 39.24 0.12
CA THR A 118 39.63 38.18 -0.82
C THR A 118 38.67 37.15 -0.21
N SER A 119 37.98 36.36 -1.04
CA SER A 119 37.05 35.32 -0.58
C SER A 119 37.76 34.09 -0.02
N CYS A 120 37.22 33.54 1.07
CA CYS A 120 37.75 32.36 1.73
C CYS A 120 37.55 31.11 0.86
N ARG A 121 38.67 30.46 0.51
CA ARG A 121 38.70 29.25 -0.32
C ARG A 121 38.55 27.94 0.48
N CYS A 122 38.55 27.99 1.81
CA CYS A 122 38.39 26.80 2.65
C CYS A 122 37.01 26.16 2.49
N LYS A 123 36.95 24.83 2.66
CA LYS A 123 35.68 24.09 2.78
C LYS A 123 34.97 24.45 4.09
N SER A 124 33.65 24.47 4.06
CA SER A 124 32.83 24.64 5.24
C SER A 124 32.89 23.42 6.15
N GLU A 125 32.50 23.61 7.41
CA GLU A 125 32.19 22.46 8.25
C GLU A 125 31.01 21.68 7.63
N PRO A 126 30.97 20.33 7.79
CA PRO A 126 29.88 19.51 7.25
C PRO A 126 28.50 20.06 7.65
N GLY A 127 27.61 20.21 6.66
CA GLY A 127 26.24 20.71 6.87
C GLY A 127 26.14 22.21 7.15
N LYS A 128 27.25 22.96 7.15
CA LYS A 128 27.28 24.41 7.39
C LYS A 128 27.75 25.18 6.17
N LYS A 129 27.53 26.51 6.18
CA LYS A 129 27.92 27.42 5.08
C LYS A 129 29.34 27.99 5.22
N ARG A 130 29.96 27.95 6.41
CA ARG A 130 31.27 28.58 6.69
C ARG A 130 32.27 27.58 7.28
N CYS A 131 33.56 27.85 7.10
CA CYS A 131 34.65 27.02 7.65
C CYS A 131 34.91 27.34 9.13
N LYS A 132 35.66 26.49 9.84
CA LYS A 132 36.04 26.72 11.25
C LYS A 132 36.54 28.13 11.57
N PHE A 133 37.33 28.74 10.67
CA PHE A 133 37.91 30.07 10.88
C PHE A 133 36.90 31.23 10.74
N HIS A 134 35.81 31.02 10.01
CA HIS A 134 34.82 32.07 9.71
C HIS A 134 33.45 31.74 10.33
N GLY A 135 33.42 31.04 11.47
CA GLY A 135 32.20 30.76 12.22
C GLY A 135 31.54 29.40 11.93
N GLY A 136 32.22 28.51 11.20
CA GLY A 136 31.77 27.13 11.03
C GLY A 136 31.68 26.36 12.34
N MET A 137 32.48 26.68 13.34
CA MET A 137 32.42 26.04 14.66
C MET A 137 31.67 26.85 15.72
N SER A 138 31.40 28.13 15.48
CA SER A 138 30.68 28.97 16.45
C SER A 138 29.20 28.56 16.52
N THR A 139 28.72 28.23 17.70
CA THR A 139 27.32 27.88 17.97
C THR A 139 26.45 29.09 18.38
N GLY A 140 27.03 30.28 18.50
CA GLY A 140 26.38 31.48 19.02
C GLY A 140 26.25 31.46 20.56
N ALA A 141 25.85 32.59 21.14
CA ALA A 141 25.50 32.65 22.56
C ALA A 141 24.18 31.89 22.80
N ARG A 142 24.16 30.98 23.76
CA ARG A 142 22.99 30.16 24.11
C ARG A 142 22.38 30.50 25.47
N THR A 143 23.06 31.31 26.28
CA THR A 143 22.57 31.71 27.60
C THR A 143 21.87 33.07 27.54
N PRO A 144 20.88 33.33 28.42
CA PRO A 144 20.20 34.63 28.49
C PRO A 144 21.16 35.82 28.65
N GLU A 145 22.19 35.68 29.48
CA GLU A 145 23.18 36.72 29.75
C GLU A 145 24.09 36.95 28.53
N GLY A 146 24.43 35.87 27.81
CA GLY A 146 25.17 35.95 26.56
C GLY A 146 24.38 36.67 25.47
N LEU A 147 23.07 36.40 25.38
CA LEU A 147 22.17 37.08 24.46
C LEU A 147 22.00 38.55 24.81
N GLU A 148 21.85 38.89 26.09
CA GLU A 148 21.69 40.27 26.53
C GLU A 148 22.95 41.10 26.28
N ARG A 149 24.14 40.54 26.52
CA ARG A 149 25.41 41.18 26.14
C ARG A 149 25.48 41.50 24.64
N ILE A 150 25.03 40.59 23.79
CA ILE A 150 24.99 40.81 22.33
C ILE A 150 24.00 41.93 21.98
N ARG A 151 22.80 41.93 22.60
CA ARG A 151 21.77 42.97 22.40
C ARG A 151 22.28 44.34 22.81
N GLU A 152 22.91 44.45 23.97
CA GLU A 152 23.48 45.70 24.45
C GLU A 152 24.60 46.20 23.51
N ALA A 153 25.51 45.31 23.11
CA ALA A 153 26.56 45.66 22.15
C ALA A 153 25.99 46.17 20.82
N GLN A 154 24.91 45.56 20.30
CA GLN A 154 24.21 46.08 19.13
C GLN A 154 23.61 47.45 19.39
N ARG A 155 22.87 47.65 20.50
CA ARG A 155 22.28 48.96 20.86
C ARG A 155 23.33 50.07 20.87
N ARG A 156 24.49 49.82 21.49
CA ARG A 156 25.63 50.76 21.54
C ARG A 156 26.15 51.09 20.13
N ARG A 157 26.38 50.08 19.30
CA ARG A 157 26.85 50.26 17.92
C ARG A 157 25.88 51.12 17.09
N TRP A 158 24.57 50.87 17.19
CA TRP A 158 23.56 51.64 16.46
C TRP A 158 23.43 53.08 16.99
N ALA A 159 23.59 53.29 18.30
CA ALA A 159 23.60 54.64 18.87
C ALA A 159 24.79 55.46 18.36
N GLN A 160 25.99 54.85 18.32
CA GLN A 160 27.19 55.47 17.75
C GLN A 160 26.99 55.82 16.28
N TRP A 161 26.50 54.88 15.47
CA TRP A 161 26.23 55.12 14.05
C TRP A 161 25.23 56.26 13.83
N ARG A 162 24.16 56.35 14.62
CA ARG A 162 23.19 57.47 14.53
C ARG A 162 23.82 58.81 14.91
N ALA A 163 24.69 58.83 15.92
CA ALA A 163 25.39 60.05 16.33
C ALA A 163 26.40 60.51 15.26
N GLU A 164 27.12 59.58 14.64
CA GLU A 164 28.03 59.85 13.52
C GLU A 164 27.26 60.32 12.27
N ALA A 165 26.16 59.67 11.92
CA ALA A 165 25.31 60.08 10.80
C ALA A 165 24.71 61.47 11.01
N CYS A 166 24.37 61.83 12.26
CA CYS A 166 23.91 63.17 12.62
C CYS A 166 25.04 64.22 12.52
N ARG A 167 26.28 63.86 12.88
CA ARG A 167 27.47 64.73 12.77
C ARG A 167 27.85 65.02 11.32
N ASP A 168 27.77 64.03 10.44
CA ASP A 168 28.18 64.17 9.05
C ASP A 168 27.06 64.75 8.16
N GLY A 169 25.87 65.01 8.69
CA GLY A 169 24.73 65.58 7.98
C GLY A 169 24.19 64.72 6.82
N VAL A 170 24.75 63.52 6.60
CA VAL A 170 24.32 62.64 5.52
C VAL A 170 23.20 61.75 6.01
N ASN A 171 21.98 62.06 5.59
CA ASN A 171 20.84 61.18 5.74
C ASN A 171 21.01 59.97 4.80
N LYS A 172 21.74 58.94 5.24
CA LYS A 172 21.88 57.68 4.48
C LYS A 172 20.74 56.74 4.89
N SER A 173 19.72 56.73 4.04
CA SER A 173 18.55 55.83 4.07
C SER A 173 18.95 54.37 3.86
#